data_AF-A0A2G6G462-F1
#
_entry.id   AF-A0A2G6G462-F1
#
_cell.length_a   1.000
_cell.length_b   1.000
_cell.length_c   1.000
_cell.angle_alpha   90.00
_cell.angle_beta   90.00
_cell.angle_gamma   90.00
#
_symmetry.space_group_name_H-M   'P 1'
#
loop_
_entity.id
_entity.type
_entity.pdbx_description
1 polymer ?
#
loop_
_entity_poly.entity_id
_entity_poly.type
_entity_poly.pdbx_seq_one_letter_code
_entity_poly.pdbx_strand_id
1 'polypeptide(L)'
;MLRSQKEFLNQLSAADMKKLLEARERIDVLEAEKAKLMAALAKVDQELDDLMSGLGEGPARPRKKVARKKAARKKTTKKAATKAAAKKKVARKPATTGGRVKLEDVVVTVLQKNGGTMSFKDIFSAIVKGKLFKTKSKNFDNVLRRTLSTTDKVQRAGRGVYTLS
;
A
#
# COMPACT_ATOMS: atom_id res chain seq x y z
N MET A 1 -22.97 33.31 28.72
CA MET A 1 -21.88 32.30 28.64
C MET A 1 -20.73 32.53 29.62
N LEU A 2 -20.32 33.77 29.94
CA LEU A 2 -19.16 34.03 30.82
C LEU A 2 -19.32 33.66 32.31
N ARG A 3 -20.55 33.59 32.85
CA ARG A 3 -20.78 33.22 34.26
C ARG A 3 -20.45 31.75 34.55
N SER A 4 -20.84 30.84 33.65
CA SER A 4 -20.57 29.40 33.77
C SER A 4 -19.07 29.07 33.68
N GLN A 5 -18.30 29.82 32.88
CA GLN A 5 -16.85 29.62 32.81
C GLN A 5 -16.12 30.05 34.09
N LYS A 6 -16.53 31.15 34.72
CA LYS A 6 -15.94 31.60 35.99
C LYS A 6 -16.25 30.64 37.14
N GLU A 7 -17.46 30.09 37.18
CA GLU A 7 -17.85 29.09 38.18
C GLU A 7 -17.08 27.77 37.99
N PHE A 8 -16.86 27.34 36.74
CA PHE A 8 -16.03 26.16 36.44
C PHE A 8 -14.57 26.35 36.90
N LEU A 9 -13.99 27.52 36.66
CA LEU A 9 -12.62 27.83 37.11
C LEU A 9 -12.49 27.87 38.64
N ASN A 10 -13.55 28.26 39.36
CA ASN A 10 -13.58 28.26 40.82
C ASN A 10 -13.77 26.85 41.44
N GLN A 11 -14.29 25.89 40.67
CA GLN A 11 -14.44 24.48 41.09
C GLN A 11 -13.18 23.64 40.83
N LEU A 12 -12.28 24.10 39.95
CA LEU A 12 -11.02 23.43 39.71
C LEU A 12 -10.03 23.70 40.85
N SER A 13 -9.43 22.62 41.37
CA SER A 13 -8.33 22.75 42.31
C SER A 13 -7.09 23.33 41.62
N ALA A 14 -6.14 23.87 42.39
CA ALA A 14 -4.87 24.34 41.85
C ALA A 14 -4.11 23.24 41.08
N ALA A 15 -4.31 21.96 41.46
CA ALA A 15 -3.75 20.82 40.75
C ALA A 15 -4.40 20.60 39.37
N ASP A 16 -5.70 20.85 39.23
CA ASP A 16 -6.41 20.70 37.97
C ASP A 16 -6.09 21.83 37.00
N MET A 17 -5.91 23.06 37.51
CA MET A 17 -5.43 24.19 36.71
C MET A 17 -4.02 23.94 36.14
N LYS A 18 -3.13 23.35 36.94
CA LYS A 18 -1.79 22.98 36.47
C LYS A 18 -1.84 21.93 35.36
N LYS A 19 -2.70 20.90 35.50
CA LYS A 19 -2.91 19.89 34.45
C LYS A 19 -3.47 20.50 33.16
N LEU A 20 -4.37 21.48 33.26
CA LEU A 20 -4.90 22.18 32.08
C LEU A 20 -3.83 23.01 31.37
N LEU A 21 -2.93 23.66 32.12
CA LEU A 21 -1.80 24.39 31.52
C LEU A 21 -0.84 23.44 30.81
N GLU A 22 -0.46 22.33 31.45
CA GLU A 22 0.37 21.30 30.81
C GLU A 22 -0.31 20.69 29.58
N ALA A 23 -1.63 20.47 29.63
CA ALA A 23 -2.39 20.00 28.48
C ALA A 23 -2.38 21.02 27.34
N ARG A 24 -2.49 22.31 27.66
CA ARG A 24 -2.42 23.40 26.67
C ARG A 24 -1.05 23.47 26.00
N GLU A 25 0.03 23.42 26.76
CA GLU A 25 1.40 23.41 26.20
C GLU A 25 1.60 22.21 25.27
N ARG A 26 1.08 21.03 25.63
CA ARG A 26 1.10 19.85 24.75
C ARG A 26 0.29 20.07 23.48
N ILE A 27 -0.88 20.72 23.58
CA ILE A 27 -1.69 21.06 22.41
C ILE A 27 -0.91 21.98 21.48
N ASP A 28 -0.26 23.03 21.99
CA ASP A 28 0.50 23.96 21.17
C ASP A 28 1.65 23.24 20.41
N VAL A 29 2.36 22.33 21.08
CA VAL A 29 3.40 21.49 20.43
C VAL A 29 2.78 20.61 19.34
N LEU A 30 1.68 19.93 19.63
CA LEU A 30 0.99 19.06 18.68
C LEU A 30 0.43 19.84 17.49
N GLU A 31 -0.05 21.06 17.69
CA GLU A 31 -0.52 21.94 16.62
C GLU A 31 0.64 22.37 15.70
N ALA A 32 1.80 22.70 16.28
CA ALA A 32 3.00 23.00 15.51
C ALA A 32 3.49 21.78 14.69
N GLU A 33 3.47 20.59 15.27
CA GLU A 33 3.79 19.35 14.57
C GLU A 33 2.78 19.04 13.45
N LYS A 34 1.48 19.21 13.72
CA LYS A 34 0.41 19.07 12.73
C LYS A 34 0.62 20.03 11.56
N ALA A 35 0.99 21.29 11.82
CA ALA A 35 1.27 22.26 10.77
C ALA A 35 2.48 21.85 9.90
N LYS A 36 3.56 21.34 10.52
CA LYS A 36 4.73 20.81 9.79
C LYS A 36 4.36 19.60 8.92
N LEU A 37 3.57 18.67 9.45
CA LEU A 37 3.11 17.49 8.72
C LEU A 37 2.19 17.87 7.56
N MET A 38 1.28 18.83 7.76
CA MET A 38 0.42 19.37 6.69
C MET A 38 1.26 19.99 5.57
N ALA A 39 2.30 20.77 5.91
CA ALA A 39 3.20 21.35 4.91
C ALA A 39 4.01 20.28 4.16
N ALA A 40 4.43 19.22 4.85
CA ALA A 40 5.13 18.09 4.23
C ALA A 40 4.21 17.32 3.26
N LEU A 41 2.95 17.09 3.64
CA LEU A 41 1.96 16.45 2.76
C LEU A 41 1.71 17.29 1.51
N ALA A 42 1.54 18.61 1.65
CA ALA A 42 1.34 19.49 0.50
C ALA A 42 2.52 19.44 -0.49
N LYS A 43 3.75 19.30 -0.02
CA LYS A 43 4.93 19.12 -0.88
C LYS A 43 4.92 17.77 -1.61
N VAL A 44 4.55 16.70 -0.92
CA VAL A 44 4.42 15.37 -1.54
C VAL A 44 3.33 15.35 -2.61
N ASP A 45 2.21 16.04 -2.37
CA ASP A 45 1.14 16.18 -3.36
C ASP A 45 1.64 16.94 -4.61
N GLN A 46 2.41 18.03 -4.43
CA GLN A 46 3.04 18.75 -5.54
C GLN A 46 4.02 17.87 -6.34
N GLU A 47 4.88 17.09 -5.66
CA GLU A 47 5.80 16.16 -6.32
C GLU A 47 5.06 15.07 -7.10
N LEU A 48 3.92 14.60 -6.58
CA LEU A 48 3.06 13.64 -7.26
C LEU A 48 2.40 14.26 -8.50
N ASP A 49 1.92 15.49 -8.41
CA ASP A 49 1.33 16.22 -9.54
C ASP A 49 2.37 16.49 -10.64
N ASP A 50 3.61 16.84 -10.29
CA ASP A 50 4.72 17.01 -11.25
C ASP A 50 5.08 15.70 -11.94
N LEU A 51 5.12 14.59 -11.19
CA LEU A 51 5.35 13.26 -11.75
C LEU A 51 4.20 12.80 -12.65
N MET A 52 2.95 13.15 -12.31
CA MET A 52 1.77 12.77 -13.08
C MET A 52 1.58 13.62 -14.33
N SER A 53 1.84 14.93 -14.26
CA SER A 53 1.80 15.83 -15.41
C SER A 53 2.87 15.49 -16.45
N GLY A 54 4.06 15.05 -16.00
CA GLY A 54 5.11 14.52 -16.87
C GLY A 54 4.76 13.23 -17.63
N LEU A 55 3.71 12.52 -17.23
CA LEU A 55 3.22 11.29 -17.89
C LEU A 55 2.07 11.56 -18.88
N GLY A 56 1.62 12.80 -19.00
CA GLY A 56 0.29 13.12 -19.51
C GLY A 56 0.20 14.08 -20.70
N GLU A 57 1.28 14.51 -21.37
CA GLU A 57 1.10 15.39 -22.54
C GLU A 57 2.25 15.29 -23.55
N GLY A 58 2.29 14.18 -24.29
CA GLY A 58 3.07 14.09 -25.51
C GLY A 58 2.37 14.87 -26.65
N PRO A 59 3.09 15.65 -27.47
CA PRO A 59 2.48 16.36 -28.60
C PRO A 59 1.80 15.37 -29.54
N ALA A 60 0.53 15.63 -29.85
CA ALA A 60 -0.29 14.81 -30.73
C ALA A 60 0.38 14.64 -32.10
N ARG A 61 0.98 13.47 -32.34
CA ARG A 61 1.48 13.10 -33.68
C ARG A 61 0.30 12.85 -34.62
N PRO A 62 0.27 13.45 -35.82
CA PRO A 62 -0.79 13.21 -36.78
C PRO A 62 -0.71 11.76 -37.31
N ARG A 63 -1.80 11.01 -37.15
CA ARG A 63 -1.96 9.65 -37.71
C ARG A 63 -1.99 9.72 -39.24
N LYS A 64 -0.86 9.39 -39.88
CA LYS A 64 -0.76 9.20 -41.33
C LYS A 64 -1.59 7.97 -41.73
N LYS A 65 -2.71 8.19 -42.44
CA LYS A 65 -3.55 7.14 -43.03
C LYS A 65 -2.73 6.39 -44.09
N VAL A 66 -2.43 5.12 -43.84
CA VAL A 66 -1.84 4.23 -44.84
C VAL A 66 -2.97 3.54 -45.59
N ALA A 67 -3.13 3.87 -46.88
CA ALA A 67 -4.07 3.26 -47.78
C ALA A 67 -3.71 1.78 -48.01
N ARG A 68 -4.57 0.86 -47.55
CA ARG A 68 -4.47 -0.57 -47.87
C ARG A 68 -4.93 -0.80 -49.31
N LYS A 69 -3.96 -1.07 -50.20
CA LYS A 69 -4.21 -1.53 -51.58
C LYS A 69 -4.81 -2.95 -51.51
N LYS A 70 -6.03 -3.11 -52.03
CA LYS A 70 -6.69 -4.40 -52.23
C LYS A 70 -5.94 -5.19 -53.31
N ALA A 71 -5.52 -6.41 -53.02
CA ALA A 71 -5.19 -7.41 -54.02
C ALA A 71 -6.02 -8.66 -53.76
N ALA A 72 -6.69 -9.12 -54.81
CA ALA A 72 -7.72 -10.13 -54.79
C ALA A 72 -7.12 -11.56 -54.79
N ARG A 73 -7.70 -12.41 -53.92
CA ARG A 73 -8.31 -13.71 -54.24
C ARG A 73 -7.42 -14.78 -54.90
N LYS A 74 -7.12 -15.84 -54.14
CA LYS A 74 -7.28 -17.22 -54.63
C LYS A 74 -7.77 -18.15 -53.50
N LYS A 75 -8.96 -18.71 -53.71
CA LYS A 75 -9.60 -19.76 -52.91
C LYS A 75 -8.87 -21.08 -53.14
N THR A 76 -8.54 -21.80 -52.07
CA THR A 76 -8.62 -23.26 -52.03
C THR A 76 -9.11 -23.72 -50.66
N THR A 77 -10.25 -24.38 -50.71
CA THR A 77 -10.95 -25.08 -49.63
C THR A 77 -10.16 -26.27 -49.11
N LYS A 78 -10.06 -26.45 -47.79
CA LYS A 78 -10.20 -27.76 -47.14
C LYS A 78 -10.60 -27.59 -45.67
N LYS A 79 -11.66 -28.31 -45.34
CA LYS A 79 -12.44 -28.36 -44.09
C LYS A 79 -11.95 -29.58 -43.29
N ALA A 80 -11.56 -29.39 -42.03
CA ALA A 80 -11.51 -30.41 -40.96
C ALA A 80 -11.07 -29.70 -39.66
N ALA A 81 -12.00 -29.41 -38.75
CA ALA A 81 -12.35 -30.27 -37.60
C ALA A 81 -11.44 -30.02 -36.37
N THR A 82 -12.03 -29.34 -35.37
CA THR A 82 -11.97 -29.61 -33.93
C THR A 82 -10.66 -30.13 -33.32
N LYS A 83 -10.16 -29.40 -32.29
CA LYS A 83 -10.00 -29.97 -30.94
C LYS A 83 -9.74 -28.88 -29.91
N ALA A 84 -10.67 -28.78 -28.96
CA ALA A 84 -10.44 -28.20 -27.65
C ALA A 84 -9.28 -28.95 -26.98
N ALA A 85 -8.23 -28.24 -26.58
CA ALA A 85 -7.19 -28.76 -25.71
C ALA A 85 -7.44 -28.27 -24.29
N ALA A 86 -8.15 -29.09 -23.53
CA ALA A 86 -8.24 -29.00 -22.10
C ALA A 86 -6.87 -29.29 -21.46
N LYS A 87 -6.55 -28.47 -20.45
CA LYS A 87 -5.73 -28.74 -19.25
C LYS A 87 -4.30 -29.29 -19.46
N LYS A 88 -3.33 -28.49 -19.04
CA LYS A 88 -2.28 -28.99 -18.14
C LYS A 88 -1.93 -27.92 -17.10
N LYS A 89 -2.56 -28.04 -15.92
CA LYS A 89 -2.06 -27.41 -14.69
C LYS A 89 -0.71 -28.06 -14.40
N VAL A 90 0.38 -27.38 -14.77
CA VAL A 90 1.71 -27.73 -14.29
C VAL A 90 1.78 -27.19 -12.87
N ALA A 91 1.49 -28.06 -11.89
CA ALA A 91 1.90 -27.83 -10.51
C ALA A 91 3.42 -27.76 -10.51
N ARG A 92 3.96 -26.53 -10.50
CA ARG A 92 5.39 -26.31 -10.32
C ARG A 92 5.73 -26.73 -8.89
N LYS A 93 6.46 -27.83 -8.76
CA LYS A 93 7.13 -28.24 -7.52
C LYS A 93 7.91 -27.04 -6.97
N PRO A 94 7.86 -26.72 -5.67
CA PRO A 94 8.64 -25.63 -5.11
C PRO A 94 10.12 -26.02 -5.13
N ALA A 95 10.93 -25.22 -5.81
CA ALA A 95 12.38 -25.35 -5.78
C ALA A 95 12.85 -25.02 -4.35
N THR A 96 13.35 -26.03 -3.66
CA THR A 96 14.11 -25.88 -2.43
C THR A 96 15.55 -25.47 -2.76
N THR A 97 16.12 -24.71 -1.82
CA THR A 97 17.57 -24.53 -1.57
C THR A 97 18.30 -23.49 -2.44
N GLY A 98 18.44 -22.25 -1.93
CA GLY A 98 19.36 -21.26 -2.51
C GLY A 98 19.04 -19.77 -2.25
N GLY A 99 18.92 -19.35 -0.98
CA GLY A 99 19.34 -18.02 -0.53
C GLY A 99 18.57 -16.76 -0.99
N ARG A 100 17.24 -16.81 -1.11
CA ARG A 100 16.42 -15.57 -1.06
C ARG A 100 15.52 -15.64 0.15
N VAL A 101 15.66 -14.66 1.06
CA VAL A 101 14.77 -14.52 2.22
C VAL A 101 13.34 -14.57 1.72
N LYS A 102 12.53 -15.51 2.21
CA LYS A 102 11.13 -15.61 1.78
C LYS A 102 10.37 -14.45 2.38
N LEU A 103 9.44 -13.89 1.61
CA LEU A 103 8.58 -12.80 2.09
C LEU A 103 7.81 -13.21 3.36
N GLU A 104 7.40 -14.48 3.43
CA GLU A 104 6.74 -15.09 4.59
C GLU A 104 7.57 -14.93 5.87
N ASP A 105 8.86 -15.28 5.81
CA ASP A 105 9.75 -15.22 6.96
C ASP A 105 10.06 -13.77 7.36
N VAL A 106 10.11 -12.84 6.39
CA VAL A 106 10.22 -11.39 6.67
C VAL A 106 8.97 -10.90 7.41
N VAL A 107 7.78 -11.28 6.96
CA VAL A 107 6.52 -10.88 7.60
C VAL A 107 6.44 -11.40 9.03
N VAL A 108 6.81 -12.66 9.26
CA VAL A 108 6.85 -13.24 10.62
C VAL A 108 7.82 -12.47 11.50
N THR A 109 9.01 -12.14 10.98
CA THR A 109 10.00 -11.35 11.73
C THR A 109 9.48 -9.96 12.09
N VAL A 110 8.77 -9.31 11.16
CA VAL A 110 8.17 -7.99 11.40
C VAL A 110 7.07 -8.06 12.45
N LEU A 111 6.22 -9.10 12.40
CA LEU A 111 5.17 -9.29 13.40
C LEU A 111 5.75 -9.60 14.78
N GLN A 112 6.75 -10.49 14.86
CA GLN A 112 7.42 -10.82 16.12
C GLN A 112 8.05 -9.58 16.79
N LYS A 113 8.72 -8.73 16.02
CA LYS A 113 9.34 -7.50 16.53
C LYS A 113 8.34 -6.48 17.07
N ASN A 114 7.10 -6.49 16.57
CA ASN A 114 6.07 -5.52 16.91
C ASN A 114 4.97 -6.09 17.82
N GLY A 115 5.25 -7.18 18.54
CA GLY A 115 4.32 -7.74 19.53
C GLY A 115 3.21 -8.63 18.95
N GLY A 116 3.40 -9.16 17.75
CA GLY A 116 2.58 -10.24 17.19
C GLY A 116 1.29 -9.81 16.50
N THR A 117 0.89 -8.53 16.57
CA THR A 117 -0.31 -7.99 15.89
C THR A 117 0.00 -6.71 15.14
N MET A 118 -0.28 -6.65 13.84
CA MET A 118 -0.09 -5.42 13.05
C MET A 118 -1.14 -5.25 11.96
N SER A 119 -1.38 -4.00 11.57
CA SER A 119 -2.19 -3.70 10.39
C SER A 119 -1.43 -4.02 9.10
N PHE A 120 -2.17 -4.30 8.02
CA PHE A 120 -1.62 -4.52 6.69
C PHE A 120 -0.72 -3.36 6.23
N LYS A 121 -1.19 -2.13 6.45
CA LYS A 121 -0.48 -0.91 6.03
C LYS A 121 0.86 -0.79 6.75
N ASP A 122 0.87 -1.15 8.03
CA ASP A 122 2.09 -1.06 8.85
C ASP A 122 3.08 -2.16 8.48
N ILE A 123 2.61 -3.40 8.24
CA ILE A 123 3.46 -4.49 7.73
C ILE A 123 4.08 -4.10 6.39
N PHE A 124 3.26 -3.61 5.46
CA PHE A 124 3.74 -3.16 4.15
C PHE A 124 4.78 -2.04 4.29
N SER A 125 4.47 -1.03 5.09
CA SER A 125 5.35 0.12 5.32
C SER A 125 6.67 -0.29 5.98
N ALA A 126 6.63 -1.18 6.98
CA ALA A 126 7.83 -1.69 7.65
C ALA A 126 8.75 -2.44 6.68
N ILE A 127 8.18 -3.26 5.79
CA ILE A 127 8.95 -4.01 4.79
C ILE A 127 9.59 -3.08 3.77
N VAL A 128 8.84 -2.10 3.26
CA VAL A 128 9.33 -1.15 2.24
C VAL A 128 10.34 -0.17 2.84
N LYS A 129 10.02 0.48 3.97
CA LYS A 129 10.91 1.45 4.65
C LYS A 129 12.18 0.78 5.15
N GLY A 130 12.04 -0.41 5.74
CA GLY A 130 13.19 -1.19 6.22
C GLY A 130 13.99 -1.88 5.11
N LYS A 131 13.56 -1.78 3.85
CA LYS A 131 14.14 -2.50 2.69
C LYS A 131 14.36 -4.00 2.99
N LEU A 132 13.48 -4.58 3.79
CA LEU A 132 13.61 -5.95 4.33
C LEU A 132 13.42 -7.01 3.25
N PHE A 133 12.77 -6.64 2.14
CA PHE A 133 12.53 -7.54 1.01
C PHE A 133 12.70 -6.81 -0.32
N LYS A 134 13.54 -7.37 -1.20
CA LYS A 134 13.74 -6.84 -2.55
C LYS A 134 12.72 -7.45 -3.51
N THR A 135 11.74 -6.65 -3.94
CA THR A 135 10.76 -7.04 -4.96
C THR A 135 11.03 -6.38 -6.30
N LYS A 136 10.74 -7.09 -7.40
CA LYS A 136 10.70 -6.54 -8.77
C LYS A 136 9.29 -6.17 -9.21
N SER A 137 8.27 -6.52 -8.42
CA SER A 137 6.88 -6.29 -8.76
C SER A 137 6.48 -4.85 -8.47
N LYS A 138 5.85 -4.20 -9.45
CA LYS A 138 5.21 -2.88 -9.27
C LYS A 138 4.03 -2.95 -8.29
N ASN A 139 3.35 -4.11 -8.23
CA ASN A 139 2.19 -4.35 -7.39
C ASN A 139 2.56 -5.17 -6.16
N PHE A 140 3.54 -4.70 -5.39
CA PHE A 140 4.00 -5.41 -4.19
C PHE A 140 2.89 -5.58 -3.14
N ASP A 141 1.98 -4.61 -3.02
CA ASP A 141 0.80 -4.68 -2.14
C ASP A 141 0.03 -6.00 -2.41
N ASN A 142 -0.35 -6.26 -3.66
CA ASN A 142 -1.11 -7.45 -4.01
C ASN A 142 -0.31 -8.74 -3.76
N VAL A 143 1.02 -8.72 -3.96
CA VAL A 143 1.88 -9.86 -3.63
C VAL A 143 1.86 -10.13 -2.13
N LEU A 144 1.97 -9.08 -1.31
CA LEU A 144 1.92 -9.20 0.14
C LEU A 144 0.56 -9.71 0.61
N ARG A 145 -0.56 -9.18 0.09
CA ARG A 145 -1.91 -9.67 0.42
C ARG A 145 -2.09 -11.15 0.11
N ARG A 146 -1.62 -11.58 -1.06
CA ARG A 146 -1.68 -13.00 -1.43
C ARG A 146 -0.85 -13.84 -0.48
N THR A 147 0.35 -13.39 -0.15
CA THR A 147 1.24 -14.09 0.79
C THR A 147 0.60 -14.22 2.17
N LEU A 148 0.05 -13.14 2.73
CA LEU A 148 -0.67 -13.15 4.01
C LEU A 148 -1.90 -14.05 4.00
N SER A 149 -2.57 -14.20 2.85
CA SER A 149 -3.75 -15.04 2.71
C SER A 149 -3.43 -16.52 2.48
N THR A 150 -2.23 -16.84 1.98
CA THR A 150 -1.84 -18.23 1.66
C THR A 150 -0.95 -18.86 2.71
N THR A 151 -0.45 -18.09 3.67
CA THR A 151 0.51 -18.56 4.66
C THR A 151 -0.19 -18.98 5.93
N ASP A 152 0.04 -20.21 6.39
CA ASP A 152 -0.57 -20.72 7.62
C ASP A 152 0.04 -20.12 8.90
N LYS A 153 1.23 -19.50 8.80
CA LYS A 153 1.94 -18.86 9.93
C LYS A 153 1.32 -17.54 10.40
N VAL A 154 0.42 -16.95 9.61
CA VAL A 154 -0.15 -15.64 9.88
C VAL A 154 -1.65 -15.73 9.72
N GLN A 155 -2.39 -15.33 10.74
CA GLN A 155 -3.84 -15.30 10.73
C GLN A 155 -4.37 -13.87 10.68
N ARG A 156 -5.59 -13.72 10.19
CA ARG A 156 -6.27 -12.44 10.15
C ARG A 156 -7.14 -12.29 11.40
N ALA A 157 -6.70 -11.51 12.37
CA ALA A 157 -7.47 -11.22 13.58
C ALA A 157 -8.64 -10.24 13.34
N GLY A 158 -8.58 -9.43 12.27
CA GLY A 158 -9.63 -8.45 11.99
C GLY A 158 -9.53 -7.80 10.61
N ARG A 159 -10.33 -6.76 10.36
CA ARG A 159 -10.32 -6.07 9.07
C ARG A 159 -8.95 -5.41 8.81
N GLY A 160 -8.11 -6.09 8.04
CA GLY A 160 -6.78 -5.58 7.69
C GLY A 160 -5.78 -5.67 8.83
N VAL A 161 -6.07 -6.45 9.88
CA VAL A 161 -5.16 -6.71 11.01
C VAL A 161 -4.76 -8.18 10.97
N TYR A 162 -3.47 -8.43 11.13
CA TYR A 162 -2.86 -9.74 11.05
C TYR A 162 -2.09 -10.05 12.32
N THR A 163 -2.12 -11.31 12.72
CA THR A 163 -1.45 -11.85 13.89
C THR A 163 -0.65 -13.08 13.53
N LEU A 164 0.31 -13.44 14.37
CA LEU A 164 0.93 -14.76 14.29
C LEU A 164 -0.13 -15.83 14.62
N SER A 165 -0.09 -16.93 13.86
CA SER A 165 -0.90 -18.12 14.14
C SER A 165 -0.37 -18.90 15.34
#